data_AF-A0A6C0HG72-F1
#
_entry.id   AF-A0A6C0HG72-F1
#
_cell.length_a   1.000
_cell.length_b   1.000
_cell.length_c   1.000
_cell.angle_alpha   90.00
_cell.angle_beta   90.00
_cell.angle_gamma   90.00
#
_symmetry.space_group_name_H-M   'P 1'
#
loop_
_entity.id
_entity.type
_entity.pdbx_description
1 polymer ?
#
loop_
_entity_poly.entity_id
_entity_poly.type
_entity_poly.pdbx_seq_one_letter_code
_entity_poly.pdbx_strand_id
1 'polypeptide(L)'
;MEAYDRYDRVTEIVRQLNASPARKAMEWYDNHSDLMKYYRENLGLYSELHPEIQDPTFRKKLECLDTLHDKLLMEYNTHRWFSDYDYLRYNETILWIVDWITSEDELCELLVAVTL
;
A
#
# COMPACT_ATOMS: atom_id res chain seq x y z
N MET A 1 17.46 -3.46 -5.06
CA MET A 1 17.13 -4.84 -4.62
C MET A 1 15.92 -4.80 -3.70
N GLU A 2 15.95 -4.03 -2.61
CA GLU A 2 14.83 -3.93 -1.64
C GLU A 2 13.47 -3.50 -2.22
N ALA A 3 13.47 -2.63 -3.23
CA ALA A 3 12.25 -2.12 -3.84
C ALA A 3 11.46 -3.17 -4.64
N TYR A 4 12.20 -4.03 -5.34
CA TYR A 4 11.66 -5.15 -6.10
C TYR A 4 11.05 -6.19 -5.14
N ASP A 5 11.75 -6.47 -4.03
CA ASP A 5 11.29 -7.39 -2.98
C ASP A 5 9.97 -6.92 -2.31
N ARG A 6 9.76 -5.60 -2.21
CA ARG A 6 8.54 -5.02 -1.63
C ARG A 6 7.38 -4.98 -2.63
N TYR A 7 7.65 -4.71 -3.91
CA TYR A 7 6.65 -4.86 -4.97
C TYR A 7 6.13 -6.30 -5.06
N ASP A 8 7.05 -7.28 -5.01
CA ASP A 8 6.70 -8.70 -4.97
C ASP A 8 5.86 -9.05 -3.74
N ARG A 9 6.18 -8.45 -2.59
CA ARG A 9 5.39 -8.63 -1.36
C ARG A 9 3.96 -8.09 -1.49
N VAL A 10 3.77 -6.87 -2.01
CA VAL A 10 2.43 -6.30 -2.20
C VAL A 10 1.65 -7.13 -3.23
N THR A 11 2.30 -7.56 -4.30
CA THR A 11 1.72 -8.46 -5.30
C THR A 11 1.27 -9.78 -4.67
N GLU A 12 2.10 -10.39 -3.83
CA GLU A 12 1.77 -11.62 -3.13
C GLU A 12 0.61 -11.43 -2.14
N ILE A 13 0.55 -10.31 -1.41
CA ILE A 13 -0.59 -9.97 -0.54
C ILE A 13 -1.89 -9.90 -1.36
N VAL A 14 -1.88 -9.25 -2.52
CA VAL A 14 -3.03 -9.19 -3.43
C VAL A 14 -3.42 -10.59 -3.91
N ARG A 15 -2.47 -11.45 -4.24
CA ARG A 15 -2.75 -12.84 -4.63
C ARG A 15 -3.38 -13.63 -3.49
N GLN A 16 -2.87 -13.51 -2.26
CA GLN A 16 -3.42 -14.20 -1.09
C GLN A 16 -4.85 -13.73 -0.78
N LEU A 17 -5.10 -12.43 -0.86
CA LEU A 17 -6.43 -11.84 -0.65
C LEU A 17 -7.44 -12.34 -1.69
N ASN A 18 -7.03 -12.49 -2.95
CA ASN A 18 -7.87 -13.01 -4.01
C ASN A 18 -8.07 -14.54 -3.96
N ALA A 19 -7.08 -15.28 -3.46
CA ALA A 19 -7.10 -16.75 -3.43
C ALA A 19 -7.92 -17.33 -2.26
N SER A 20 -8.10 -16.58 -1.16
CA SER A 20 -8.72 -17.11 0.05
C SER A 20 -9.88 -16.24 0.55
N PRO A 21 -11.14 -16.66 0.36
CA PRO A 21 -12.30 -16.06 1.01
C PRO A 21 -12.44 -16.49 2.48
N ALA A 22 -11.55 -17.36 2.98
CA ALA A 22 -11.59 -17.83 4.36
C ALA A 22 -11.11 -16.76 5.32
N ARG A 23 -11.79 -16.66 6.47
CA ARG A 23 -11.43 -15.75 7.55
C ARG A 23 -9.98 -15.99 7.98
N LYS A 24 -9.17 -14.94 7.98
CA LYS A 24 -7.76 -15.03 8.33
C LYS A 24 -7.57 -15.14 9.84
N ALA A 25 -6.48 -15.77 10.26
CA ALA A 25 -6.10 -15.84 11.66
C ALA A 25 -5.73 -14.43 12.20
N MET A 26 -5.89 -14.21 13.51
CA MET A 26 -5.53 -12.93 14.13
C MET A 26 -4.05 -12.56 13.89
N GLU A 27 -3.15 -13.54 13.95
CA GLU A 27 -1.73 -13.36 13.66
C GLU A 27 -1.46 -12.77 12.27
N TRP A 28 -2.31 -13.08 11.29
CA TRP A 28 -2.21 -12.49 9.97
C TRP A 28 -2.51 -10.99 10.04
N TYR A 29 -3.60 -10.60 10.72
CA TYR A 29 -3.95 -9.18 10.88
C TYR A 29 -2.89 -8.42 11.69
N ASP A 30 -2.34 -9.04 12.75
CA ASP A 30 -1.26 -8.46 13.54
C ASP A 30 -0.04 -8.14 12.64
N ASN A 31 0.46 -9.13 11.89
CA ASN A 31 1.59 -8.97 10.97
C ASN A 31 1.34 -7.90 9.90
N HIS A 32 0.14 -7.85 9.33
CA HIS A 32 -0.18 -6.90 8.25
C HIS A 32 -0.44 -5.49 8.80
N SER A 33 -0.90 -5.36 10.04
CA SER A 33 -0.98 -4.08 10.74
C SER A 33 0.40 -3.48 11.00
N ASP A 34 1.37 -4.31 11.39
CA ASP A 34 2.73 -3.86 11.65
C ASP A 34 3.43 -3.47 10.35
N LEU A 35 3.14 -4.17 9.24
CA LEU A 35 3.57 -3.75 7.92
C LEU A 35 3.01 -2.38 7.51
N MET A 36 1.72 -2.13 7.75
CA MET A 36 1.13 -0.82 7.48
C MET A 36 1.80 0.28 8.32
N LYS A 37 1.97 0.07 9.62
CA LYS A 37 2.68 1.03 10.49
C LYS A 37 4.09 1.30 9.99
N TYR A 38 4.82 0.26 9.60
CA TYR A 38 6.15 0.39 9.02
C TYR A 38 6.14 1.30 7.78
N TYR A 39 5.19 1.12 6.86
CA TYR A 39 5.07 2.02 5.70
C TYR A 39 4.78 3.46 6.12
N ARG A 40 3.88 3.68 7.07
CA ARG A 40 3.58 5.04 7.57
C ARG A 40 4.80 5.71 8.21
N GLU A 41 5.58 4.95 8.97
CA GLU A 41 6.78 5.44 9.65
C GLU A 41 7.91 5.80 8.68
N ASN A 42 8.07 5.05 7.58
CA ASN A 42 9.16 5.27 6.62
C ASN A 42 8.79 6.23 5.48
N LEU A 43 7.53 6.24 5.04
CA LEU A 43 7.06 7.06 3.90
C LEU A 43 6.31 8.32 4.32
N GLY A 44 5.83 8.41 5.56
CA GLY A 44 4.95 9.51 5.98
C GLY A 44 3.58 9.43 5.30
N LEU A 45 3.05 10.59 4.88
CA LEU A 45 1.78 10.67 4.16
C LEU A 45 1.97 10.33 2.68
N TYR A 46 1.14 9.43 2.14
CA TYR A 46 1.23 9.04 0.73
C TYR A 46 0.97 10.24 -0.18
N SER A 47 0.04 11.12 0.20
CA SER A 47 -0.27 12.37 -0.51
C SER A 47 0.92 13.31 -0.69
N GLU A 48 1.94 13.20 0.16
CA GLU A 48 3.18 13.99 0.09
C GLU A 48 4.24 13.38 -0.82
N LEU A 49 4.05 12.13 -1.28
CA LEU A 49 5.01 11.47 -2.18
C LEU A 49 5.06 12.16 -3.55
N HIS A 50 6.27 12.22 -4.11
CA HIS A 50 6.55 12.74 -5.44
C HIS A 50 5.94 14.11 -5.74
N PRO A 51 6.08 15.15 -4.90
CA PRO A 51 5.37 16.43 -5.04
C PRO A 51 5.49 17.09 -6.42
N GLU A 52 6.49 16.73 -7.23
CA GLU A 52 6.66 17.12 -8.62
C GLU A 52 5.55 16.62 -9.57
N ILE A 53 4.88 15.50 -9.28
CA ILE A 53 3.88 14.88 -10.16
C ILE A 53 2.50 15.50 -9.95
N GLN A 54 2.12 16.53 -10.72
CA GLN A 54 0.85 17.25 -10.50
C GLN A 54 -0.37 16.59 -11.19
N ASP A 55 -0.25 15.36 -11.71
CA ASP A 55 -1.36 14.66 -12.34
C ASP A 55 -2.55 14.46 -11.36
N PRO A 56 -3.77 14.92 -11.70
CA PRO A 56 -4.91 14.84 -10.79
C PRO A 56 -5.32 13.41 -10.43
N THR A 57 -5.15 12.45 -11.34
CA THR A 57 -5.51 11.05 -11.10
C THR A 57 -4.54 10.43 -10.10
N PHE A 58 -3.24 10.66 -10.32
CA PHE A 58 -2.17 10.23 -9.43
C PHE A 58 -2.34 10.82 -8.03
N ARG A 59 -2.56 12.13 -7.92
CA ARG A 59 -2.78 12.81 -6.63
C ARG A 59 -3.95 12.25 -5.85
N LYS A 60 -5.09 12.08 -6.52
CA LYS A 60 -6.29 11.51 -5.91
C LYS A 60 -6.07 10.07 -5.45
N LYS A 61 -5.22 9.30 -6.12
CA LYS A 61 -4.85 7.93 -5.71
C LYS A 61 -4.01 7.93 -4.44
N LEU A 62 -3.07 8.86 -4.30
CA LEU A 62 -2.29 9.03 -3.07
C LEU A 62 -3.16 9.46 -1.88
N GLU A 63 -4.06 10.42 -2.07
CA GLU A 63 -5.03 10.80 -1.03
C GLU A 63 -5.95 9.64 -0.61
N CYS A 64 -6.35 8.81 -1.59
CA CYS A 64 -7.13 7.61 -1.34
C CYS A 64 -6.33 6.59 -0.52
N LEU A 65 -5.02 6.46 -0.73
CA LEU A 65 -4.17 5.60 0.09
C LEU A 65 -4.13 6.06 1.53
N ASP A 66 -3.95 7.36 1.78
CA ASP A 66 -3.97 7.90 3.15
C ASP A 66 -5.29 7.59 3.85
N THR A 67 -6.41 7.81 3.15
CA THR A 67 -7.75 7.52 3.69
C THR A 67 -7.95 6.03 4.00
N LEU A 68 -7.54 5.14 3.08
CA LEU A 68 -7.66 3.70 3.29
C LEU A 68 -6.76 3.23 4.42
N HIS A 69 -5.53 3.73 4.47
CA HIS A 69 -4.56 3.39 5.49
C HIS A 69 -5.07 3.72 6.90
N ASP A 70 -5.55 4.94 7.10
CA ASP A 70 -6.04 5.39 8.40
C ASP A 70 -7.28 4.61 8.82
N LYS A 71 -8.18 4.33 7.87
CA LYS A 71 -9.34 3.47 8.10
C LYS A 71 -8.93 2.07 8.56
N LEU A 72 -7.99 1.43 7.86
CA LEU A 72 -7.54 0.06 8.16
C LEU A 72 -6.85 -0.03 9.53
N LEU A 73 -6.00 0.95 9.86
CA LEU A 73 -5.36 1.00 11.18
C LEU A 73 -6.37 1.27 12.29
N MET A 74 -7.37 2.14 12.06
CA MET A 74 -8.44 2.37 13.02
C MET A 74 -9.26 1.08 13.28
N GLU A 75 -9.65 0.37 12.23
CA GLU A 75 -10.36 -0.92 12.33
C GLU A 75 -9.54 -1.93 13.14
N TYR A 76 -8.25 -2.07 12.82
CA TYR A 76 -7.34 -2.95 13.55
C TYR A 76 -7.22 -2.56 15.02
N ASN A 77 -7.00 -1.29 15.34
CA ASN A 77 -6.84 -0.83 16.71
C ASN A 77 -8.12 -1.02 17.55
N THR A 78 -9.29 -1.02 16.90
CA THR A 78 -10.59 -1.16 17.56
C THR A 78 -11.01 -2.62 17.72
N HIS A 79 -10.73 -3.45 16.71
CA HIS A 79 -11.31 -4.80 16.61
C HIS A 79 -10.29 -5.92 16.44
N ARG A 80 -9.02 -5.57 16.24
CA ARG A 80 -7.92 -6.50 15.90
C ARG A 80 -8.18 -7.31 14.62
N TRP A 81 -8.98 -6.74 13.72
CA TRP A 81 -9.17 -7.17 12.34
C TRP A 81 -9.50 -5.94 11.50
N PHE A 82 -9.31 -6.02 10.19
CA PHE A 82 -9.69 -4.97 9.24
C PHE A 82 -10.33 -5.59 7.99
N SER A 83 -11.08 -4.79 7.25
CA SER A 83 -11.78 -5.21 6.04
C SER A 83 -10.79 -5.72 4.98
N ASP A 84 -10.91 -7.02 4.64
CA ASP A 84 -10.11 -7.64 3.56
C ASP A 84 -10.33 -6.94 2.21
N TYR A 85 -11.54 -6.42 1.97
CA TYR A 85 -11.87 -5.67 0.76
C TYR A 85 -11.16 -4.33 0.71
N ASP A 86 -11.20 -3.55 1.79
CA ASP A 86 -10.49 -2.26 1.83
C ASP A 86 -8.97 -2.46 1.80
N TYR A 87 -8.48 -3.53 2.42
CA TYR A 87 -7.06 -3.89 2.39
C TYR A 87 -6.61 -4.33 1.00
N LEU A 88 -7.44 -5.07 0.26
CA LEU A 88 -7.19 -5.38 -1.14
C LEU A 88 -7.09 -4.11 -1.97
N ARG A 89 -8.08 -3.20 -1.86
CA ARG A 89 -8.06 -1.92 -2.60
C ARG A 89 -6.85 -1.07 -2.25
N TYR A 90 -6.42 -1.08 -1.00
CA TYR A 90 -5.22 -0.40 -0.54
C TYR A 90 -3.97 -0.94 -1.27
N ASN A 91 -3.77 -2.25 -1.26
CA ASN A 91 -2.61 -2.88 -1.92
C ASN A 91 -2.67 -2.74 -3.46
N GLU A 92 -3.83 -2.89 -4.09
CA GLU A 92 -4.00 -2.66 -5.53
C GLU A 92 -3.70 -1.20 -5.91
N THR A 93 -4.04 -0.24 -5.04
CA THR A 93 -3.73 1.17 -5.28
C THR A 93 -2.23 1.44 -5.17
N ILE A 94 -1.53 0.79 -4.24
CA ILE A 94 -0.06 0.84 -4.17
C ILE A 94 0.55 0.31 -5.47
N LEU A 95 0.12 -0.87 -5.94
CA LEU A 95 0.63 -1.44 -7.19
C LEU A 95 0.39 -0.49 -8.37
N TRP A 96 -0.82 0.07 -8.47
CA TRP A 96 -1.14 1.03 -9.52
C TRP A 96 -0.21 2.25 -9.49
N ILE A 97 0.11 2.80 -8.32
CA ILE A 97 1.03 3.94 -8.19
C ILE A 97 2.43 3.56 -8.66
N VAL A 98 2.94 2.40 -8.24
CA VAL A 98 4.26 1.92 -8.63
C VAL A 98 4.33 1.65 -10.14
N ASP A 99 3.32 0.97 -10.70
CA ASP A 99 3.23 0.71 -12.14
C ASP A 99 3.13 2.02 -12.93
N TRP A 100 2.36 2.99 -12.45
CA TRP A 100 2.22 4.29 -13.10
C TRP A 100 3.57 5.03 -13.18
N ILE A 101 4.28 5.15 -12.05
CA ILE A 101 5.59 5.83 -11.98
C ILE A 101 6.62 5.12 -12.86
N THR A 102 6.59 3.79 -12.90
CA THR A 102 7.54 3.00 -13.70
C THR A 102 7.21 3.00 -15.19
N SER A 103 5.94 3.19 -15.58
CA SER A 103 5.49 3.20 -16.97
C SER A 103 5.71 4.52 -17.74
N GLU A 104 5.91 5.64 -17.04
CA GLU A 104 6.20 6.96 -17.63
C GLU A 104 7.69 7.13 -18.04
N ASP A 105 8.50 6.07 -17.94
CA ASP A 105 9.76 5.79 -18.65
C ASP A 105 10.91 6.83 -18.62
N GLU A 106 11.17 7.50 -17.49
CA GLU A 106 12.47 8.18 -17.24
C GLU A 106 12.90 8.24 -15.77
N LEU A 107 12.51 7.26 -14.94
CA LEU A 107 12.75 7.30 -13.50
C LEU A 107 13.31 5.97 -12.94
N CYS A 108 14.31 5.42 -13.65
CA CYS A 108 15.07 4.21 -13.24
C CYS A 108 15.92 4.38 -11.97
N GLU A 109 15.85 5.51 -11.26
CA GLU A 109 16.44 5.70 -9.92
C GLU A 109 15.38 5.81 -8.79
N LEU A 110 14.08 5.75 -9.10
CA LEU A 110 12.97 6.13 -8.20
C LEU A 110 12.17 5.00 -7.55
N LEU A 111 12.63 3.76 -7.72
CA LEU A 111 12.28 2.63 -6.85
C LEU A 111 12.74 2.84 -5.38
N VAL A 112 13.15 4.04 -5.01
CA VAL A 112 13.53 4.38 -3.64
C VAL A 112 12.42 5.22 -2.99
N ALA A 113 11.69 6.10 -3.67
CA ALA A 113 10.76 6.98 -2.93
C ALA A 113 9.36 6.40 -2.62
N VAL A 114 8.81 5.51 -3.46
CA VAL A 114 7.48 4.88 -3.21
C VAL A 114 7.57 3.47 -2.66
N THR A 115 8.73 2.85 -2.82
CA THR A 115 9.03 1.49 -2.35
C THR A 115 9.92 1.49 -1.10
N LEU A 116 10.25 2.65 -0.51
CA LEU A 116 10.88 2.75 0.82
C LEU A 116 9.89 2.65 1.99
#